data_AF-A0A947M2N0-F1
#
_entry.id   AF-A0A947M2N0-F1
#
_cell.length_a   1.000
_cell.length_b   1.000
_cell.length_c   1.000
_cell.angle_alpha   90.00
_cell.angle_beta   90.00
_cell.angle_gamma   90.00
#
_symmetry.space_group_name_H-M   'P 1'
#
loop_
_entity.id
_entity.type
_entity.pdbx_description
1 polymer ?
#
loop_
_entity_poly.entity_id
_entity_poly.type
_entity_poly.pdbx_seq_one_letter_code
_entity_poly.pdbx_strand_id
1 'polypeptide(L)'
;YQRFYNNDLEWEKIRNATRGHINHNVANFPTKFEIMLPIYLDRYTSDKGFFALTEESKMINLRRLDIGMNSKESVCRDKSEIKGYSRNLILTLNRPFTLTRIPVSRALAELYIEESRAAFENIPLNLRMEYYERIAFLRAKVRITSFKEYVSGRQGEMQAVVFAQLDGIEIYADLERQKLLYKEDKKEKSVRQRRRERAENVKPETFGLEDETAAAEKPAEEERPARMPRTPYSQSAAPAEGSE
;
A
#
# COMPACT_ATOMS: atom_id res chain seq x y z
N TYR A 1 17.99 22.19 -23.39
CA TYR A 1 17.72 20.95 -24.13
C TYR A 1 17.54 21.22 -25.63
N GLN A 2 16.39 21.77 -26.08
CA GLN A 2 16.08 21.90 -27.52
C GLN A 2 17.11 22.71 -28.32
N ARG A 3 17.74 23.72 -27.69
CA ARG A 3 18.78 24.55 -28.32
C ARG A 3 20.11 23.83 -28.59
N PHE A 4 20.38 22.74 -27.88
CA PHE A 4 21.68 22.04 -27.91
C PHE A 4 21.58 20.62 -28.47
N TYR A 5 20.40 20.21 -28.93
CA TYR A 5 20.16 18.85 -29.41
C TYR A 5 21.00 18.50 -30.64
N ASN A 6 21.25 19.48 -31.52
CA ASN A 6 22.05 19.30 -32.73
C ASN A 6 23.56 19.54 -32.50
N ASN A 7 23.98 19.87 -31.28
CA ASN A 7 25.39 20.07 -30.93
C ASN A 7 25.88 18.91 -30.07
N ASP A 8 26.38 17.87 -30.71
CA ASP A 8 26.74 16.60 -30.04
C ASP A 8 27.74 16.77 -28.89
N LEU A 9 28.69 17.71 -29.03
CA LEU A 9 29.73 17.97 -28.02
C LEU A 9 29.15 18.66 -26.78
N GLU A 10 28.27 19.66 -26.97
CA GLU A 10 27.57 20.29 -25.84
C GLU A 10 26.56 19.33 -25.23
N TRP A 11 25.93 18.50 -26.05
CA TRP A 11 24.97 17.51 -25.60
C TRP A 11 25.60 16.46 -24.68
N GLU A 12 26.81 15.98 -25.00
CA GLU A 12 27.57 15.10 -24.13
C GLU A 12 27.89 15.75 -22.77
N LYS A 13 28.34 17.01 -22.77
CA LYS A 13 28.61 17.75 -21.53
C LYS A 13 27.36 17.87 -20.66
N ILE A 14 26.21 18.18 -21.26
CA ILE A 14 24.92 18.27 -20.56
C ILE A 14 24.53 16.91 -19.98
N ARG A 15 24.67 15.81 -20.73
CA ARG A 15 24.36 14.45 -20.23
C ARG A 15 25.23 14.07 -19.05
N ASN A 16 26.54 14.32 -19.14
CA ASN A 16 27.47 14.00 -18.06
C ASN A 16 27.22 14.84 -16.81
N ALA A 17 26.98 16.16 -16.96
CA ALA A 17 26.61 17.03 -15.86
C ALA A 17 25.29 16.59 -15.21
N THR A 18 24.28 16.22 -16.01
CA THR A 18 22.98 15.74 -15.52
C THR A 18 23.13 14.43 -14.76
N ARG A 19 23.89 13.46 -15.29
CA ARG A 19 24.17 12.18 -14.62
C ARG A 19 24.89 12.41 -13.29
N GLY A 20 25.91 13.27 -13.27
CA GLY A 20 26.61 13.65 -12.05
C GLY A 20 25.66 14.28 -11.02
N HIS A 21 24.79 15.19 -11.46
CA HIS A 21 23.80 15.82 -10.61
C HIS A 21 22.80 14.81 -10.03
N ILE A 22 22.25 13.92 -10.85
CA ILE A 22 21.32 12.86 -10.41
C ILE A 22 22.01 12.00 -9.36
N ASN A 23 23.20 11.47 -9.64
CA ASN A 23 23.94 10.60 -8.73
C ASN A 23 24.26 11.28 -7.39
N HIS A 24 24.62 12.56 -7.42
CA HIS A 24 24.92 13.32 -6.21
C HIS A 24 23.66 13.62 -5.38
N ASN A 25 22.49 13.72 -6.02
CA ASN A 25 21.24 14.11 -5.38
C ASN A 25 20.24 12.94 -5.23
N VAL A 26 20.66 11.69 -5.43
CA VAL A 26 19.77 10.52 -5.32
C VAL A 26 19.03 10.50 -3.98
N ALA A 27 19.73 10.81 -2.89
CA ALA A 27 19.16 10.83 -1.55
C ALA A 27 18.08 11.90 -1.34
N ASN A 28 18.07 12.94 -2.19
CA ASN A 28 17.12 14.06 -2.11
C ASN A 28 15.89 13.84 -2.99
N PHE A 29 15.83 12.77 -3.79
CA PHE A 29 14.65 12.51 -4.61
C PHE A 29 13.42 12.23 -3.74
N PRO A 30 12.25 12.73 -4.15
CA PRO A 30 11.02 12.53 -3.41
C PRO A 30 10.70 11.04 -3.35
N THR A 31 10.67 10.49 -2.14
CA THR A 31 10.22 9.12 -1.87
C THR A 31 8.77 9.07 -1.39
N LYS A 32 8.17 10.23 -1.12
CA LYS A 32 6.80 10.37 -0.63
C LYS A 32 5.88 10.72 -1.78
N PHE A 33 4.85 9.92 -1.95
CA PHE A 33 3.85 10.05 -2.98
C PHE A 33 2.46 10.03 -2.36
N GLU A 34 1.52 10.62 -3.08
CA GLU A 34 0.11 10.62 -2.71
C GLU A 34 -0.68 10.01 -3.85
N ILE A 35 -1.52 9.04 -3.52
CA ILE A 35 -2.33 8.31 -4.50
C ILE A 35 -3.78 8.59 -4.18
N MET A 36 -4.50 9.13 -5.17
CA MET A 36 -5.92 9.38 -5.10
C MET A 36 -6.66 8.22 -5.77
N LEU A 37 -7.58 7.58 -5.04
CA LEU A 37 -8.39 6.48 -5.54
C LEU A 37 -9.87 6.78 -5.25
N PRO A 38 -10.78 6.65 -6.22
CA PRO A 38 -12.20 6.69 -5.93
C PRO A 38 -12.58 5.45 -5.10
N ILE A 39 -13.46 5.65 -4.14
CA ILE A 39 -14.09 4.60 -3.34
C ILE A 39 -15.58 4.89 -3.23
N TYR A 40 -16.37 3.84 -3.13
CA TYR A 40 -17.82 3.90 -3.12
C TYR A 40 -18.35 3.56 -1.72
N LEU A 41 -19.19 4.45 -1.20
CA LEU A 41 -19.76 4.39 0.13
C LEU A 41 -21.17 3.79 0.05
N ASP A 42 -21.41 2.80 0.90
CA ASP A 42 -22.73 2.22 1.10
C ASP A 42 -23.52 3.04 2.16
N ARG A 43 -24.56 2.46 2.76
CA ARG A 43 -25.42 3.11 3.75
C ARG A 43 -24.63 3.53 4.99
N TYR A 44 -24.96 4.70 5.51
CA TYR A 44 -24.51 5.16 6.81
C TYR A 44 -25.21 4.37 7.92
N THR A 45 -24.45 3.86 8.88
CA THR A 45 -25.00 3.21 10.07
C THR A 45 -25.00 4.20 11.23
N SER A 46 -26.14 4.86 11.46
CA SER A 46 -26.27 5.94 12.44
C SER A 46 -25.85 5.53 13.85
N ASP A 47 -26.22 4.32 14.29
CA ASP A 47 -25.92 3.83 15.64
C ASP A 47 -24.42 3.63 15.90
N LYS A 48 -23.65 3.36 14.83
CA LYS A 48 -22.22 3.05 14.91
C LYS A 48 -21.33 4.17 14.37
N GLY A 49 -21.91 5.19 13.74
CA GLY A 49 -21.19 6.37 13.27
C GLY A 49 -20.22 6.11 12.10
N PHE A 50 -20.61 5.32 11.10
CA PHE A 50 -19.73 5.05 9.95
C PHE A 50 -20.49 4.81 8.63
N PHE A 51 -19.81 5.07 7.51
CA PHE A 51 -20.17 4.56 6.19
C PHE A 51 -19.50 3.20 5.96
N ALA A 52 -20.26 2.19 5.56
CA ALA A 52 -19.66 0.97 5.02
C ALA A 52 -19.11 1.24 3.61
N LEU A 53 -18.09 0.51 3.19
CA LEU A 53 -17.67 0.48 1.79
C LEU A 53 -18.46 -0.56 1.01
N THR A 54 -18.75 -0.27 -0.26
CA THR A 54 -19.25 -1.29 -1.19
C THR A 54 -18.22 -2.40 -1.35
N GLU A 55 -18.65 -3.61 -1.74
CA GLU A 55 -17.74 -4.77 -1.89
C GLU A 55 -16.56 -4.47 -2.82
N GLU A 56 -16.78 -3.73 -3.91
CA GLU A 56 -15.75 -3.35 -4.89
C GLU A 56 -14.70 -2.40 -4.32
N SER A 57 -15.08 -1.59 -3.32
CA SER A 57 -14.18 -0.62 -2.68
C SER A 57 -13.52 -1.13 -1.41
N LYS A 58 -13.95 -2.29 -0.89
CA LYS A 58 -13.34 -2.86 0.31
C LYS A 58 -11.91 -3.28 0.02
N MET A 59 -11.02 -2.87 0.91
CA MET A 59 -9.63 -3.29 0.90
C MET A 59 -9.43 -4.18 2.11
N ILE A 60 -9.21 -5.47 1.91
CA ILE A 60 -9.01 -6.43 3.01
C ILE A 60 -7.63 -7.04 2.87
N ASN A 61 -6.78 -6.83 3.88
CA ASN A 61 -5.40 -7.31 3.88
C ASN A 61 -4.62 -6.95 2.60
N LEU A 62 -4.91 -5.77 2.05
CA LEU A 62 -4.34 -5.30 0.81
C LEU A 62 -2.83 -5.08 1.00
N ARG A 63 -2.03 -5.87 0.28
CA ARG A 63 -0.56 -5.76 0.25
C ARG A 63 -0.03 -5.22 -1.08
N ARG A 64 -0.81 -5.32 -2.14
CA ARG A 64 -0.40 -4.95 -3.49
C ARG A 64 -1.40 -3.97 -4.06
N LEU A 65 -0.96 -2.77 -4.41
CA LEU A 65 -1.75 -1.82 -5.19
C LEU A 65 -1.17 -1.74 -6.59
N ASP A 66 -2.02 -1.96 -7.58
CA ASP A 66 -1.70 -1.68 -8.98
C ASP A 66 -2.21 -0.28 -9.31
N ILE A 67 -1.31 0.64 -9.65
CA ILE A 67 -1.69 2.01 -10.00
C ILE A 67 -1.93 2.04 -11.50
N GLY A 68 -3.18 2.34 -11.87
CA GLY A 68 -3.63 2.39 -13.25
C GLY A 68 -2.82 3.32 -14.15
N MET A 69 -2.88 3.07 -15.45
CA MET A 69 -2.00 3.71 -16.42
C MET A 69 -2.26 5.20 -16.59
N ASN A 70 -1.20 6.01 -16.55
CA ASN A 70 -1.22 7.37 -17.10
C ASN A 70 -0.83 7.36 -18.59
N SER A 71 -1.63 6.69 -19.41
CA SER A 71 -1.35 6.49 -20.85
C SER A 71 -1.53 7.75 -21.70
N LYS A 72 -2.18 8.78 -21.16
CA LYS A 72 -2.49 10.02 -21.89
C LYS A 72 -1.33 11.03 -21.87
N GLU A 73 -0.42 10.92 -20.91
CA GLU A 73 0.72 11.82 -20.80
C GLU A 73 1.89 11.39 -21.69
N SER A 74 2.44 12.36 -22.43
CA SER A 74 3.67 12.18 -23.19
C SER A 74 4.90 12.46 -22.32
N VAL A 75 5.85 11.55 -22.30
CA VAL A 75 7.14 11.76 -21.63
C VAL A 75 8.10 12.33 -22.67
N CYS A 76 8.60 13.55 -22.45
CA CYS A 76 9.49 14.22 -23.42
C CYS A 76 8.89 14.31 -24.84
N ARG A 77 7.56 14.51 -24.96
CA ARG A 77 6.77 14.47 -26.22
C ARG A 77 6.66 13.10 -26.88
N ASP A 78 7.22 12.07 -26.26
CA ASP A 78 7.10 10.70 -26.72
C ASP A 78 5.96 9.98 -25.98
N LYS A 79 5.09 9.36 -26.75
CA LYS A 79 3.99 8.52 -26.23
C LYS A 79 4.37 7.04 -26.19
N SER A 80 5.46 6.65 -26.86
CA SER A 80 5.95 5.28 -26.90
C SER A 80 6.56 4.84 -25.57
N GLU A 81 6.75 3.53 -25.44
CA GLU A 81 7.41 2.93 -24.29
C GLU A 81 8.90 3.29 -24.29
N ILE A 82 9.34 3.96 -23.22
CA ILE A 82 10.74 4.31 -23.04
C ILE A 82 11.40 3.19 -22.25
N LYS A 83 12.36 2.49 -22.86
CA LYS A 83 13.07 1.37 -22.22
C LYS A 83 13.65 1.78 -20.86
N GLY A 84 13.30 1.04 -19.81
CA GLY A 84 13.77 1.30 -18.44
C GLY A 84 13.01 2.42 -17.71
N TYR A 85 12.00 3.03 -18.32
CA TYR A 85 11.13 4.03 -17.70
C TYR A 85 9.69 3.51 -17.69
N SER A 86 9.29 2.92 -16.56
CA SER A 86 7.93 2.46 -16.36
C SER A 86 7.00 3.65 -16.11
N ARG A 87 5.90 3.73 -16.87
CA ARG A 87 4.83 4.72 -16.63
C ARG A 87 3.88 4.30 -15.51
N ASN A 88 3.96 3.03 -15.11
CA ASN A 88 3.06 2.40 -14.15
C ASN A 88 3.86 1.86 -12.98
N LEU A 89 3.23 1.85 -11.80
CA LEU A 89 3.85 1.41 -10.56
C LEU A 89 2.95 0.39 -9.88
N ILE A 90 3.55 -0.72 -9.48
CA ILE A 90 2.95 -1.66 -8.53
C ILE A 90 3.57 -1.43 -7.17
N LEU A 91 2.76 -1.02 -6.22
CA LEU A 91 3.19 -0.86 -4.84
C LEU A 91 3.01 -2.17 -4.07
N THR A 92 4.08 -2.67 -3.49
CA THR A 92 4.06 -3.75 -2.50
C THR A 92 4.22 -3.14 -1.11
N LEU A 93 3.13 -3.08 -0.36
CA LEU A 93 3.10 -2.55 1.00
C LEU A 93 3.83 -3.51 1.95
N ASN A 94 4.75 -2.96 2.75
CA ASN A 94 5.46 -3.71 3.79
C ASN A 94 4.53 -4.24 4.90
N ARG A 95 3.36 -3.62 5.07
CA ARG A 95 2.30 -4.06 6.00
C ARG A 95 0.97 -4.07 5.26
N PRO A 96 0.17 -5.14 5.40
CA PRO A 96 -1.16 -5.17 4.83
C PRO A 96 -2.02 -4.06 5.44
N PHE A 97 -2.94 -3.54 4.64
CA PHE A 97 -3.91 -2.54 5.06
C PHE A 97 -5.33 -3.04 4.83
N THR A 98 -6.21 -2.75 5.76
CA THR A 98 -7.63 -3.05 5.68
C THR A 98 -8.44 -1.77 5.85
N LEU A 99 -9.37 -1.52 4.93
CA LEU A 99 -10.38 -0.49 4.97
C LEU A 99 -11.71 -1.08 4.52
N THR A 100 -12.65 -1.15 5.45
CA THR A 100 -13.99 -1.70 5.21
C THR A 100 -15.10 -0.73 5.60
N ARG A 101 -14.77 0.27 6.41
CA ARG A 101 -15.68 1.27 6.94
C ARG A 101 -14.95 2.58 7.20
N ILE A 102 -15.68 3.67 7.15
CA ILE A 102 -15.16 5.02 7.35
C ILE A 102 -15.94 5.66 8.49
N PRO A 103 -15.31 5.88 9.66
CA PRO A 103 -15.98 6.51 10.77
C PRO A 103 -16.18 8.01 10.46
N VAL A 104 -17.42 8.47 10.58
CA VAL A 104 -17.85 9.84 10.28
C VAL A 104 -18.92 10.24 11.29
N SER A 105 -18.85 11.45 11.83
CA SER A 105 -19.88 11.97 12.74
C SER A 105 -21.22 12.10 12.03
N ARG A 106 -22.31 11.96 12.78
CA ARG A 106 -23.67 12.01 12.21
C ARG A 106 -23.94 13.29 11.43
N ALA A 107 -23.60 14.45 12.01
CA ALA A 107 -23.81 15.74 11.36
C ALA A 107 -23.05 15.87 10.03
N LEU A 108 -21.81 15.37 9.97
CA LEU A 108 -21.02 15.39 8.74
C LEU A 108 -21.54 14.38 7.70
N ALA A 109 -22.01 13.22 8.17
CA ALA A 109 -22.63 12.22 7.32
C ALA A 109 -23.93 12.73 6.70
N GLU A 110 -24.79 13.40 7.47
CA GLU A 110 -26.03 14.02 6.97
C GLU A 110 -25.72 15.05 5.86
N LEU A 111 -24.78 15.97 6.11
CA LEU A 111 -24.36 16.96 5.12
C LEU A 111 -23.82 16.32 3.83
N TYR A 112 -22.98 15.29 3.96
CA TYR A 112 -22.46 14.57 2.80
C TYR A 112 -23.56 13.81 2.03
N ILE A 113 -24.52 13.20 2.74
CA ILE A 113 -25.64 12.49 2.12
C ILE A 113 -26.53 13.46 1.33
N GLU A 114 -26.84 14.62 1.91
CA GLU A 114 -27.63 15.67 1.24
C GLU A 114 -26.92 16.17 -0.01
N GLU A 115 -25.63 16.50 0.10
CA GLU A 115 -24.84 16.96 -1.03
C GLU A 115 -24.76 15.91 -2.14
N SER A 116 -24.47 14.66 -1.79
CA SER A 116 -24.41 13.56 -2.76
C SER A 116 -25.76 13.32 -3.45
N ARG A 117 -26.89 13.56 -2.76
CA ARG A 117 -28.23 13.42 -3.34
C ARG A 117 -28.54 14.53 -4.34
N ALA A 118 -28.14 15.77 -4.04
CA ALA A 118 -28.37 16.93 -4.89
C ALA A 118 -27.83 16.72 -6.32
N ALA A 119 -26.70 16.02 -6.46
CA ALA A 119 -26.11 15.68 -7.76
C ALA A 119 -27.03 14.82 -8.66
N PHE A 120 -27.99 14.09 -8.09
CA PHE A 120 -28.89 13.19 -8.82
C PHE A 120 -30.34 13.69 -8.87
N GLU A 121 -30.63 14.91 -8.39
CA GLU A 121 -32.00 15.44 -8.30
C GLU A 121 -32.69 15.63 -9.66
N ASN A 122 -31.92 15.81 -10.73
CA ASN A 122 -32.43 15.97 -12.08
C ASN A 122 -32.65 14.64 -12.83
N ILE A 123 -32.30 13.52 -12.22
CA ILE A 123 -32.43 12.18 -12.82
C ILE A 123 -33.80 11.58 -12.41
N PRO A 124 -34.56 10.97 -13.35
CA PRO A 124 -35.81 10.26 -13.06
C PRO A 124 -35.67 9.24 -11.92
N LEU A 125 -36.71 9.09 -11.09
CA LEU A 125 -36.64 8.30 -9.84
C LEU A 125 -36.21 6.85 -10.05
N ASN A 126 -36.67 6.21 -11.14
CA ASN A 126 -36.30 4.84 -11.49
C ASN A 126 -34.79 4.71 -11.75
N LEU A 127 -34.21 5.66 -12.49
CA LEU A 127 -32.76 5.70 -12.75
C LEU A 127 -31.99 6.12 -11.49
N ARG A 128 -32.54 7.00 -10.66
CA ARG A 128 -31.87 7.42 -9.42
C ARG A 128 -31.60 6.24 -8.49
N MET A 129 -32.52 5.29 -8.35
CA MET A 129 -32.29 4.12 -7.49
C MET A 129 -31.23 3.17 -8.03
N GLU A 130 -31.06 3.11 -9.35
CA GLU A 130 -30.09 2.23 -10.01
C GLU A 130 -28.68 2.82 -10.02
N TYR A 131 -28.56 4.14 -10.25
CA TYR A 131 -27.28 4.82 -10.46
C TYR A 131 -26.79 5.64 -9.25
N TYR A 132 -27.56 5.73 -8.16
CA TYR A 132 -27.15 6.51 -7.00
C TYR A 132 -25.97 5.85 -6.28
N GLU A 133 -24.79 6.40 -6.52
CA GLU A 133 -23.55 6.00 -5.89
C GLU A 133 -22.98 7.16 -5.07
N ARG A 134 -22.56 6.88 -3.84
CA ARG A 134 -21.85 7.85 -3.00
C ARG A 134 -20.36 7.68 -3.21
N ILE A 135 -19.79 8.53 -4.05
CA ILE A 135 -18.36 8.51 -4.35
C ILE A 135 -17.61 9.35 -3.32
N ALA A 136 -16.52 8.80 -2.79
CA ALA A 136 -15.53 9.50 -1.99
C ALA A 136 -14.13 9.19 -2.55
N PHE A 137 -13.13 9.93 -2.10
CA PHE A 137 -11.77 9.84 -2.61
C PHE A 137 -10.79 9.51 -1.48
N LEU A 138 -10.15 8.35 -1.58
CA LEU A 138 -9.07 7.94 -0.70
C LEU A 138 -7.75 8.55 -1.19
N ARG A 139 -7.12 9.36 -0.34
CA ARG A 139 -5.74 9.81 -0.47
C ARG A 139 -4.84 8.91 0.37
N ALA A 140 -4.15 7.98 -0.27
CA ALA A 140 -3.12 7.16 0.37
C ALA A 140 -1.77 7.89 0.33
N LYS A 141 -1.20 8.15 1.50
CA LYS A 141 0.16 8.72 1.63
C LYS A 141 1.15 7.60 1.74
N VAL A 142 1.96 7.40 0.71
CA VAL A 142 2.89 6.29 0.62
C VAL A 142 4.32 6.78 0.51
N ARG A 143 5.23 6.03 1.13
CA ARG A 143 6.67 6.25 1.03
C ARG A 143 7.30 5.05 0.34
N ILE A 144 7.86 5.26 -0.83
CA ILE A 144 8.63 4.24 -1.55
C ILE A 144 9.95 4.03 -0.80
N THR A 145 10.28 2.77 -0.54
CA THR A 145 11.44 2.35 0.24
C THR A 145 12.53 1.75 -0.64
N SER A 146 12.15 0.90 -1.59
CA SER A 146 13.10 0.33 -2.54
C SER A 146 12.41 -0.12 -3.83
N PHE A 147 13.19 -0.16 -4.91
CA PHE A 147 12.82 -0.82 -6.14
C PHE A 147 13.01 -2.34 -5.98
N LYS A 148 12.12 -3.12 -6.60
CA LYS A 148 12.22 -4.58 -6.62
C LYS A 148 12.62 -5.08 -8.01
N GLU A 149 11.76 -4.87 -9.00
CA GLU A 149 11.91 -5.40 -10.36
C GLU A 149 10.97 -4.70 -11.34
N TYR A 150 11.19 -4.91 -12.63
CA TYR A 150 10.20 -4.58 -13.67
C TYR A 150 9.40 -5.84 -14.01
N VAL A 151 8.10 -5.69 -14.21
CA VAL A 151 7.21 -6.75 -14.69
C VAL A 151 6.43 -6.26 -15.90
N SER A 152 6.12 -7.17 -16.82
CA SER A 152 5.17 -6.89 -17.91
C SER A 152 3.75 -7.10 -17.39
N GLY A 153 2.92 -6.06 -17.54
CA GLY A 153 1.50 -6.11 -17.22
C GLY A 153 0.72 -6.95 -18.23
N ARG A 154 -0.61 -7.01 -18.06
CA ARG A 154 -1.48 -7.86 -18.88
C ARG A 154 -1.56 -7.42 -20.35
N GLN A 155 -1.30 -6.15 -20.63
CA GLN A 155 -1.30 -5.59 -21.99
C GLN A 155 0.12 -5.43 -22.54
N GLY A 156 1.12 -6.07 -21.90
CA GLY A 156 2.54 -6.04 -22.29
C GLY A 156 3.32 -4.83 -21.78
N GLU A 157 2.68 -3.92 -21.05
CA GLU A 157 3.27 -2.69 -20.55
C GLU A 157 4.25 -2.93 -19.40
N MET A 158 5.41 -2.27 -19.42
CA MET A 158 6.36 -2.35 -18.31
C MET A 158 5.86 -1.59 -17.07
N GLN A 159 5.73 -2.29 -15.96
CA GLN A 159 5.40 -1.77 -14.64
C GLN A 159 6.59 -1.94 -13.70
N ALA A 160 6.94 -0.91 -12.92
CA ALA A 160 7.94 -1.06 -11.86
C ALA A 160 7.27 -1.52 -10.57
N VAL A 161 7.78 -2.61 -10.01
CA VAL A 161 7.40 -3.10 -8.70
C VAL A 161 8.30 -2.45 -7.66
N VAL A 162 7.69 -1.76 -6.71
CA VAL A 162 8.40 -1.07 -5.63
C VAL A 162 7.84 -1.48 -4.27
N PHE A 163 8.71 -1.56 -3.26
CA PHE A 163 8.29 -1.71 -1.88
C PHE A 163 7.94 -0.35 -1.30
N ALA A 164 6.79 -0.25 -0.66
CA ALA A 164 6.30 1.00 -0.08
C ALA A 164 5.79 0.80 1.35
N GLN A 165 5.77 1.89 2.10
CA GLN A 165 5.15 2.00 3.40
C GLN A 165 3.95 2.96 3.31
N LEU A 166 2.82 2.57 3.87
CA LEU A 166 1.66 3.44 4.01
C LEU A 166 1.82 4.29 5.27
N ASP A 167 2.08 5.59 5.08
CA ASP A 167 2.29 6.57 6.16
C ASP A 167 0.96 7.09 6.72
N GLY A 168 -0.12 7.04 5.93
CA GLY A 168 -1.45 7.47 6.36
C GLY A 168 -2.48 7.43 5.25
N ILE A 169 -3.75 7.63 5.63
CA ILE A 169 -4.87 7.75 4.72
C ILE A 169 -5.71 8.97 5.10
N GLU A 170 -6.24 9.64 4.09
CA GLU A 170 -7.26 10.69 4.22
C GLU A 170 -8.38 10.36 3.25
N ILE A 171 -9.62 10.63 3.63
CA ILE A 171 -10.80 10.36 2.79
C ILE A 171 -11.56 11.66 2.65
N TYR A 172 -11.81 12.04 1.40
CA TYR A 172 -12.48 13.28 1.03
C TYR A 172 -13.80 12.98 0.31
N ALA A 173 -14.77 13.87 0.46
CA ALA A 173 -16.01 13.82 -0.32
C ALA A 173 -15.81 14.30 -1.77
N ASP A 174 -14.74 15.05 -2.04
CA ASP A 174 -14.43 15.69 -3.31
C ASP A 174 -13.01 15.35 -3.81
N LEU A 175 -12.76 15.53 -5.10
CA LEU A 175 -11.46 15.23 -5.72
C LEU A 175 -10.42 16.32 -5.39
N GLU A 176 -10.89 17.55 -5.17
CA GLU A 176 -10.08 18.74 -4.90
C GLU A 176 -9.51 18.75 -3.47
N ARG A 177 -9.98 17.84 -2.60
CA ARG A 177 -9.53 17.63 -1.21
C ARG A 177 -9.96 18.75 -0.25
N GLN A 178 -11.11 19.36 -0.49
CA GLN A 178 -11.65 20.43 0.34
C GLN A 178 -12.53 19.90 1.49
N LYS A 179 -13.17 18.74 1.31
CA LYS A 179 -14.20 18.21 2.19
C LYS A 179 -13.73 16.91 2.85
N LEU A 180 -12.95 17.05 3.92
CA LEU A 180 -12.40 15.90 4.64
C LEU A 180 -13.50 15.16 5.42
N LEU A 181 -13.64 13.86 5.17
CA LEU A 181 -14.53 12.95 5.91
C LEU A 181 -13.80 12.23 7.04
N TYR A 182 -12.59 11.73 6.77
CA TYR A 182 -11.83 10.93 7.72
C TYR A 182 -10.32 11.06 7.48
N LYS A 183 -9.53 10.93 8.55
CA LYS A 183 -8.08 10.93 8.48
C LYS A 183 -7.47 9.98 9.51
N GLU A 184 -6.46 9.24 9.07
CA GLU A 184 -5.67 8.36 9.91
C GLU A 184 -4.20 8.45 9.53
N ASP A 185 -3.37 8.99 10.45
CA ASP A 185 -1.93 9.01 10.29
C ASP A 185 -1.33 7.74 10.90
N LYS A 186 -0.67 6.91 10.07
CA LYS A 186 0.09 5.74 10.50
C LYS A 186 1.51 6.15 10.85
N LYS A 187 1.64 7.05 11.83
CA LYS A 187 2.97 7.39 12.38
C LYS A 187 3.64 6.09 12.80
N GLU A 188 4.86 5.90 12.34
CA GLU A 188 5.72 4.81 12.75
C GLU A 188 5.95 4.99 14.25
N LYS A 189 5.13 4.34 15.10
CA LYS A 189 5.41 4.26 16.54
C LYS A 189 6.85 3.83 16.63
N SER A 190 7.72 4.72 17.13
CA SER A 190 9.16 4.49 17.09
C SER A 190 9.45 3.13 17.71
N VAL A 191 10.50 2.45 17.25
CA VAL A 191 10.91 1.17 17.84
C VAL A 191 11.02 1.29 19.38
N ARG A 192 11.38 2.47 19.90
CA ARG A 192 11.35 2.80 21.34
C ARG A 192 9.95 2.81 21.93
N GLN A 193 8.96 3.42 21.27
CA GLN A 193 7.58 3.44 21.74
C GLN A 193 6.95 2.03 21.75
N ARG A 194 7.24 1.20 20.73
CA ARG A 194 6.83 -0.21 20.73
C ARG A 194 7.52 -1.03 21.83
N ARG A 195 8.81 -0.79 22.08
CA ARG A 195 9.53 -1.43 23.19
C ARG A 195 8.97 -1.01 24.54
N ARG A 196 8.58 0.26 24.69
CA ARG A 196 7.98 0.79 25.92
C ARG A 196 6.59 0.23 26.18
N GLU A 197 5.71 0.20 25.17
CA GLU A 197 4.38 -0.43 25.27
C GLU A 197 4.49 -1.94 25.56
N ARG A 198 5.51 -2.61 25.03
CA ARG A 198 5.76 -4.04 25.31
C ARG A 198 6.31 -4.24 26.74
N ALA A 199 7.13 -3.33 27.24
CA ALA A 199 7.62 -3.37 28.62
C ALA A 199 6.52 -3.03 29.63
N GLU A 200 5.62 -2.08 29.32
CA GLU A 200 4.50 -1.70 30.18
C GLU A 200 3.37 -2.76 30.21
N ASN A 201 3.22 -3.57 29.15
CA ASN A 201 2.24 -4.66 29.10
C ASN A 201 2.75 -6.01 29.64
N VAL A 202 4.05 -6.15 29.93
CA VAL A 202 4.53 -7.27 30.74
C VAL A 202 4.28 -6.88 32.18
N LYS A 203 3.06 -7.17 32.68
CA LYS A 203 2.83 -7.20 34.12
C LYS A 203 3.84 -8.19 34.69
N PRO A 204 4.63 -7.84 35.73
CA PRO A 204 5.42 -8.82 36.42
C PRO A 204 4.44 -9.88 36.93
N GLU A 205 4.56 -11.09 36.42
CA GLU A 205 4.01 -12.25 37.12
C GLU A 205 4.64 -12.19 38.51
N THR A 206 3.82 -11.81 39.49
CA THR A 206 4.14 -11.97 40.89
C THR A 206 4.35 -13.46 41.08
N PHE A 207 5.60 -13.90 41.00
CA PHE A 207 6.05 -15.19 41.47
C PHE A 207 5.67 -15.22 42.96
N GLY A 208 4.54 -15.89 43.23
CA GLY A 208 4.16 -16.28 44.58
C GLY A 208 5.25 -17.19 45.11
N LEU A 209 6.12 -16.65 45.95
CA LEU A 209 6.88 -17.42 46.92
C LEU A 209 5.88 -17.89 47.97
N GLU A 210 5.13 -18.94 47.63
CA GLU A 210 4.56 -19.81 48.66
C GLU A 210 5.65 -20.82 49.00
N ASP A 211 6.21 -20.62 50.20
CA ASP A 211 6.99 -21.60 50.93
C ASP A 211 6.18 -22.90 51.03
N GLU A 212 6.63 -23.96 50.34
CA GLU A 212 6.25 -25.31 50.71
C GLU A 212 7.45 -26.25 50.58
N THR A 213 8.06 -26.49 51.74
CA THR A 213 8.97 -27.58 52.02
C THR A 213 8.27 -28.93 51.82
N ALA A 214 8.64 -29.70 50.81
CA ALA A 214 8.41 -31.15 50.83
C ALA A 214 9.36 -31.92 49.89
N ALA A 215 10.14 -32.78 50.54
CA ALA A 215 10.57 -34.11 50.12
C ALA A 215 11.17 -34.33 48.72
N ALA A 216 12.46 -34.68 48.74
CA ALA A 216 13.19 -35.27 47.64
C ALA A 216 12.66 -36.66 47.26
N GLU A 217 12.28 -36.84 46.00
CA GLU A 217 12.23 -38.13 45.33
C GLU A 217 12.88 -38.01 43.94
N LYS A 218 14.03 -38.67 43.78
CA LYS A 218 14.61 -39.11 42.51
C LYS A 218 14.16 -40.57 42.30
N PRO A 219 14.31 -41.19 41.12
CA PRO A 219 14.39 -40.67 39.74
C PRO A 219 13.52 -41.50 38.75
N ALA A 220 13.38 -41.03 37.50
CA ALA A 220 13.19 -41.94 36.36
C ALA A 220 13.83 -41.31 35.11
N GLU A 221 14.91 -41.96 34.68
CA GLU A 221 15.72 -41.65 33.52
C GLU A 221 14.98 -42.15 32.27
N GLU A 222 14.31 -41.25 31.56
CA GLU A 222 13.62 -41.57 30.30
C GLU A 222 14.60 -41.43 29.14
N GLU A 223 14.95 -42.59 28.56
CA GLU A 223 15.80 -42.75 27.39
C GLU A 223 15.32 -41.89 26.22
N ARG A 224 16.19 -40.98 25.76
CA ARG A 224 15.99 -40.26 24.51
C ARG A 224 16.29 -41.20 23.33
N PRO A 225 15.34 -41.47 22.42
CA PRO A 225 15.65 -42.19 21.20
C PRO A 225 16.57 -41.36 20.29
N ALA A 226 17.59 -42.04 19.76
CA ALA A 226 18.59 -41.50 18.87
C ALA A 226 17.97 -40.82 17.64
N ARG A 227 18.32 -39.55 17.40
CA ARG A 227 18.01 -38.85 16.15
C ARG A 227 18.81 -39.49 15.01
N MET A 228 18.10 -40.13 14.08
CA MET A 228 18.69 -40.63 12.84
C MET A 228 19.28 -39.49 11.98
N PRO A 229 20.38 -39.74 11.26
CA PRO A 229 20.94 -38.81 10.30
C PRO A 229 20.01 -38.66 9.09
N ARG A 230 19.75 -37.41 8.70
CA ARG A 230 19.05 -37.09 7.45
C ARG A 230 19.95 -37.46 6.27
N THR A 231 19.47 -38.37 5.43
CA THR A 231 20.07 -38.70 4.13
C THR A 231 20.00 -37.49 3.18
N PRO A 232 21.07 -37.17 2.45
CA PRO A 232 21.03 -36.19 1.39
C PRO A 232 20.29 -36.77 0.17
N TYR A 233 19.21 -36.12 -0.25
CA TYR A 233 18.58 -36.42 -1.54
C TYR A 233 19.50 -35.90 -2.65
N SER A 234 20.06 -36.81 -3.44
CA SER A 234 20.83 -36.51 -4.63
C SER A 234 19.93 -36.25 -5.84
N GLN A 235 20.49 -35.48 -6.75
CA GLN A 235 20.07 -34.99 -8.06
C GLN A 235 19.54 -36.07 -9.04
N SER A 236 18.66 -35.65 -9.96
CA SER A 236 18.58 -35.99 -11.41
C SER A 236 17.16 -35.63 -11.90
N ALA A 237 16.83 -35.15 -13.10
CA ALA A 237 17.53 -34.72 -14.31
C ALA A 237 16.49 -33.94 -15.17
N ALA A 238 16.97 -33.11 -16.11
CA ALA A 238 16.21 -32.58 -17.26
C ALA A 238 16.15 -33.64 -18.39
N PRO A 239 15.76 -33.35 -19.66
CA PRO A 239 14.78 -32.40 -20.23
C PRO A 239 13.73 -33.14 -21.12
N ALA A 240 12.78 -32.43 -21.73
CA ALA A 240 12.19 -32.88 -23.00
C ALA A 240 11.76 -31.67 -23.84
N GLU A 241 12.47 -31.50 -24.95
CA GLU A 241 12.08 -30.74 -26.13
C GLU A 241 10.80 -31.33 -26.73
N GLY A 242 9.96 -30.47 -27.29
CA GLY A 242 8.76 -30.85 -28.02
C GLY A 242 8.45 -29.80 -29.07
N SER A 243 9.03 -30.01 -30.25
CA SER A 243 8.74 -29.36 -31.52
C SER A 243 7.34 -29.70 -32.03
N GLU A 244 6.59 -28.69 -32.46
CA GLU A 244 5.96 -28.55 -33.79
C GLU A 244 5.50 -27.10 -34.00
#